data_AF-A0A3N9N588-F1
#
_entry.id   AF-A0A3N9N588-F1
#
_cell.length_a   1.000
_cell.length_b   1.000
_cell.length_c   1.000
_cell.angle_alpha   90.00
_cell.angle_beta   90.00
_cell.angle_gamma   90.00
#
_symmetry.space_group_name_H-M   'P 1'
#
loop_
_entity.id
_entity.type
_entity.pdbx_description
1 polymer ?
#
loop_
_entity_poly.entity_id
_entity_poly.type
_entity_poly.pdbx_seq_one_letter_code
_entity_poly.pdbx_strand_id
1 'polypeptide(L)' 'AWPRPALFKHIQEHGSIQEEEMRAVFNLGIGLVLIVSEAKTKTVLAELDKTCGEAFKIGRVE' A
#
# COMPACT_ATOMS: atom_id res chain seq x y z
N ALA A 1 5.99 -5.88 -1.23
CA ALA A 1 4.53 -6.12 -1.30
C ALA A 1 3.95 -5.91 0.08
N TRP A 2 2.71 -5.43 0.19
CA TRP A 2 2.03 -5.19 1.46
C TRP A 2 0.85 -6.17 1.62
N PRO A 3 0.40 -6.46 2.85
CA PRO A 3 -0.78 -7.28 3.07
C PRO A 3 -2.05 -6.51 2.65
N ARG A 4 -2.86 -7.12 1.77
CA ARG A 4 -4.19 -6.59 1.43
C ARG A 4 -5.13 -6.77 2.62
N PRO A 5 -5.78 -5.71 3.14
CA PRO A 5 -6.78 -5.85 4.20
C PRO A 5 -7.92 -6.79 3.78
N ALA A 6 -8.36 -7.66 4.70
CA ALA A 6 -9.38 -8.69 4.44
C ALA A 6 -10.70 -8.14 3.89
N LEU A 7 -11.06 -6.91 4.27
CA LEU A 7 -12.24 -6.21 3.75
C LEU A 7 -12.28 -6.17 2.21
N PHE A 8 -11.16 -5.91 1.54
CA PHE A 8 -11.13 -5.82 0.08
C PHE A 8 -11.35 -7.18 -0.59
N LYS A 9 -10.96 -8.28 0.06
CA LYS A 9 -11.27 -9.63 -0.42
C LYS A 9 -12.79 -9.86 -0.40
N HIS A 10 -13.47 -9.48 0.69
CA HIS A 10 -14.91 -9.58 0.79
C HIS A 10 -15.64 -8.71 -0.24
N ILE A 11 -15.20 -7.46 -0.43
CA ILE A 11 -15.77 -6.57 -1.45
C ILE A 11 -15.62 -7.18 -2.85
N GLN A 12 -14.43 -7.71 -3.18
CA GLN A 12 -14.15 -8.32 -4.48
C GLN A 12 -15.04 -9.54 -4.73
N GLU A 13 -15.13 -10.46 -3.76
CA GLU A 13 -15.91 -11.69 -3.85
C GLU A 13 -17.40 -11.41 -3.99
N HIS A 14 -17.97 -10.57 -3.12
CA HIS A 14 -19.41 -10.27 -3.14
C HIS A 14 -19.83 -9.37 -4.32
N GLY A 15 -18.94 -8.50 -4.80
CA GLY A 15 -19.19 -7.66 -5.96
C GLY A 15 -18.87 -8.33 -7.30
N SER A 16 -18.26 -9.52 -7.30
CA SER A 16 -17.73 -10.17 -8.52
C SER A 16 -16.82 -9.23 -9.33
N ILE A 17 -15.97 -8.47 -8.64
CA ILE A 17 -15.15 -7.39 -9.22
C ILE A 17 -13.83 -7.98 -9.75
N GLN A 18 -13.45 -7.59 -10.96
CA GLN A 18 -12.16 -7.97 -11.55
C GLN A 18 -10.99 -7.32 -10.79
N GLU A 19 -9.84 -7.98 -10.78
CA GLU A 19 -8.66 -7.51 -10.02
C GLU A 19 -8.13 -6.15 -10.53
N GLU A 20 -8.26 -5.88 -11.83
CA GLU A 20 -7.88 -4.60 -12.44
C GLU A 20 -8.77 -3.46 -11.92
N GLU A 21 -10.09 -3.70 -11.83
CA GLU A 21 -11.05 -2.75 -11.29
C GLU A 21 -10.83 -2.51 -9.79
N MET A 22 -10.50 -3.57 -9.04
CA MET A 22 -10.12 -3.45 -7.62
C MET A 22 -8.94 -2.50 -7.42
N ARG A 23 -7.95 -2.55 -8.32
CA ARG A 23 -6.76 -1.66 -8.28
C ARG A 23 -7.05 -0.25 -8.76
N ALA A 24 -7.99 -0.08 -9.68
CA ALA A 24 -8.35 1.22 -10.23
C ALA A 24 -9.20 2.05 -9.25
N VAL A 25 -10.08 1.39 -8.49
CA VAL A 25 -11.08 2.06 -7.64
C VAL A 25 -10.66 2.13 -6.17
N PHE A 26 -10.00 1.09 -5.66
CA PHE A 26 -9.70 0.99 -4.23
C PHE A 26 -8.21 1.17 -3.96
N ASN A 27 -7.90 1.70 -2.78
CA ASN A 27 -6.51 1.89 -2.33
C ASN A 27 -5.81 0.57 -1.94
N LEU A 28 -6.56 -0.53 -1.81
CA LEU A 28 -6.10 -1.87 -1.43
C LEU A 28 -5.20 -1.90 -0.19
N GLY A 29 -5.36 -0.95 0.74
CA GLY A 29 -4.60 -0.84 1.98
C GLY A 29 -3.50 0.22 1.98
N ILE A 30 -3.26 0.96 0.89
CA ILE A 30 -2.25 2.03 0.83
C ILE A 30 -2.94 3.39 0.66
N GLY A 31 -3.12 4.11 1.78
CA GLY A 31 -3.75 5.44 1.75
C GLY A 31 -2.81 6.59 1.37
N LEU A 32 -1.49 6.37 1.46
CA LEU A 32 -0.48 7.40 1.20
C LEU A 32 0.76 6.77 0.58
N VAL A 33 1.35 7.46 -0.40
CA VAL A 33 2.62 7.08 -1.03
C VAL A 33 3.61 8.23 -0.91
N LEU A 34 4.80 7.94 -0.36
CA LEU A 34 5.93 8.88 -0.33
C LEU A 34 7.01 8.43 -1.32
N ILE A 35 7.47 9.35 -2.15
CA ILE A 35 8.65 9.15 -3.00
C ILE A 35 9.86 9.73 -2.28
N VAL A 36 10.89 8.92 -2.08
CA VAL A 36 12.10 9.31 -1.36
C VAL A 36 13.34 8.87 -2.12
N SER A 37 14.47 9.53 -1.83
CA SER A 37 15.78 9.05 -2.29
C SER A 37 16.03 7.64 -1.77
N GLU A 38 16.56 6.76 -2.63
CA GLU A 38 16.84 5.36 -2.28
C GLU A 38 17.71 5.24 -1.02
N ALA A 39 18.71 6.11 -0.89
CA ALA A 39 19.61 6.15 0.27
C ALA A 39 18.88 6.43 1.60
N LYS A 40 17.72 7.10 1.56
CA LYS A 40 16.94 7.45 2.75
C LYS A 40 15.85 6.44 3.12
N THR A 41 15.62 5.43 2.28
CA THR A 41 14.49 4.48 2.43
C THR A 41 14.42 3.87 3.84
N LYS A 42 15.54 3.36 4.37
CA LYS A 42 15.57 2.72 5.69
C LYS A 42 15.26 3.69 6.83
N THR A 43 15.86 4.87 6.79
CA THR A 43 15.64 5.91 7.81
C THR A 43 14.20 6.39 7.82
N VAL A 44 13.60 6.59 6.65
CA VAL A 44 12.20 7.02 6.52
C VAL A 44 11.25 5.94 7.04
N LEU A 45 11.46 4.66 6.67
CA LEU A 45 10.63 3.56 7.18
C LEU A 45 10.69 3.46 8.71
N ALA A 46 11.89 3.57 9.30
CA ALA A 46 12.05 3.51 10.75
C ALA A 46 11.41 4.68 11.50
N GLU A 47 11.29 5.85 10.86
CA GLU A 47 10.60 7.00 11.44
C GLU A 47 9.08 6.89 11.32
N LEU A 48 8.58 6.40 10.18
CA LEU A 48 7.16 6.18 9.96
C LEU A 48 6.60 5.13 10.92
N ASP A 49 7.35 4.06 11.19
CA ASP A 49 6.96 3.01 12.15
C ASP A 49 6.66 3.57 13.55
N LYS A 50 7.37 4.63 13.97
CA LYS A 50 7.19 5.28 15.28
C LYS A 50 6.04 6.29 15.29
N THR A 51 5.78 6.95 14.18
CA THR A 51 4.94 8.16 14.13
C THR A 51 3.59 7.94 13.46
N CYS A 52 3.53 7.07 12.45
CA CYS A 52 2.38 6.89 11.57
C CYS A 52 1.92 5.42 11.48
N GLY A 53 2.65 4.49 12.10
CA GLY A 53 2.38 3.05 12.04
C GLY A 53 3.10 2.36 10.88
N GLU A 54 2.62 1.19 10.50
CA GLU A 54 3.30 0.29 9.57
C GLU A 54 3.42 0.89 8.16
N ALA A 55 4.65 0.95 7.63
CA ALA A 55 4.95 1.46 6.30
C ALA A 55 5.76 0.44 5.49
N PHE A 56 5.57 0.41 4.16
CA PHE A 56 6.18 -0.57 3.26
C PHE A 56 6.92 0.09 2.10
N LYS A 57 8.05 -0.50 1.69
CA LYS A 57 8.61 -0.23 0.35
C LYS A 57 7.73 -0.92 -0.70
N ILE A 58 6.97 -0.13 -1.47
CA ILE A 58 5.99 -0.66 -2.43
C ILE A 58 6.45 -0.58 -3.89
N GLY A 59 7.53 0.14 -4.22
CA GLY A 59 8.01 0.28 -5.60
C GLY A 59 9.25 1.17 -5.74
N ARG A 60 9.51 1.59 -6.98
CA ARG A 60 10.52 2.58 -7.38
C ARG A 60 10.01 3.38 -8.59
N VAL A 61 10.58 4.56 -8.82
CA VAL A 61 10.35 5.38 -10.02
C VAL A 61 11.56 5.20 -10.94
N GLU A 62 11.31 5.06 -12.25
CA GLU A 62 12.32 4.94 -13.32
C GLU A 62 12.17 6.10 -14.32
#